data_AF-A0A2E5X1K0-F1
#
_entry.id   AF-A0A2E5X1K0-F1
#
_cell.length_a   1.000
_cell.length_b   1.000
_cell.length_c   1.000
_cell.angle_alpha   90.00
_cell.angle_beta   90.00
_cell.angle_gamma   90.00
#
_symmetry.space_group_name_H-M   'P 1'
#
loop_
_entity.id
_entity.type
_entity.pdbx_description
1 polymer ?
#
loop_
_entity_poly.entity_id
_entity_poly.type
_entity_poly.pdbx_seq_one_letter_code
_entity_poly.pdbx_strand_id
1 'polypeptide(L)'
;MIEYSLYELEALSPLNSFSSPGLKKGMYLRVKKGEGYGYSDYFPHVELGDVSVEELLQGKRDEHFEKALWWAEHELEVSQRITPSPFKNHNLYRGDEVSNDVLKLKVTSIQDFEKIVRIVKECKALRLDANGTINVKQWNNFLIKLNDDERSKIEYIEDPGEGDWSELLVPSAKDFMDSPKFDFVVYKPNARFLSSNSKAIFSSYMGSDLGRYHAWLDLMDKGDLNLVHGLHTPNIYRGQKDLFVKKSGAFEINPKVIDEIYLELRQRSWCCLN
;
A
#
# COMPACT_ATOMS: atom_id res chain seq x y z
N MET A 1 5.86 -20.94 19.18
CA MET A 1 4.44 -20.78 19.55
C MET A 1 4.00 -19.44 19.01
N ILE A 2 2.95 -19.43 18.19
CA ILE A 2 2.37 -18.22 17.62
C ILE A 2 1.16 -17.88 18.47
N GLU A 3 1.03 -16.62 18.88
CA GLU A 3 -0.14 -16.13 19.58
C GLU A 3 -0.80 -15.02 18.76
N TYR A 4 -2.10 -14.84 18.96
CA TYR A 4 -2.87 -13.86 18.22
C TYR A 4 -3.84 -13.06 19.10
N SER A 5 -4.24 -11.89 18.61
CA SER A 5 -5.27 -11.05 19.21
C SER A 5 -6.11 -10.41 18.11
N LEU A 6 -7.41 -10.67 18.10
CA LEU A 6 -8.34 -10.13 17.12
C LEU A 6 -8.55 -8.63 17.32
N TYR A 7 -8.73 -7.90 16.23
CA TYR A 7 -9.12 -6.50 16.25
C TYR A 7 -10.07 -6.17 15.09
N GLU A 8 -10.71 -5.01 15.18
CA GLU A 8 -11.57 -4.47 14.13
C GLU A 8 -11.18 -3.02 13.84
N LEU A 9 -11.24 -2.63 12.58
CA LEU A 9 -11.08 -1.25 12.13
C LEU A 9 -12.35 -0.80 11.41
N GLU A 10 -12.87 0.37 11.77
CA GLU A 10 -14.04 0.96 11.13
C GLU A 10 -13.62 1.84 9.95
N ALA A 11 -13.76 1.32 8.73
CA ALA A 11 -13.44 2.04 7.51
C ALA A 11 -14.46 3.16 7.26
N LEU A 12 -13.95 4.39 7.09
CA LEU A 12 -14.76 5.59 6.81
C LEU A 12 -15.28 5.63 5.36
N SER A 13 -14.66 4.85 4.47
CA SER A 13 -15.01 4.74 3.05
C SER A 13 -14.61 3.36 2.50
N PRO A 14 -15.07 2.97 1.30
CA PRO A 14 -14.58 1.76 0.64
C PRO A 14 -13.06 1.79 0.45
N LEU A 15 -12.37 0.71 0.83
CA LEU A 15 -10.91 0.57 0.68
C LEU A 15 -10.53 0.27 -0.79
N ASN A 16 -11.39 -0.47 -1.47
CA ASN A 16 -11.29 -0.82 -2.89
C ASN A 16 -12.69 -0.89 -3.54
N SER A 17 -12.72 -1.12 -4.85
CA SER A 17 -13.93 -1.20 -5.68
C SER A 17 -14.88 -2.35 -5.30
N PHE A 18 -14.39 -3.37 -4.61
CA PHE A 18 -15.15 -4.56 -4.20
C PHE A 18 -15.53 -4.52 -2.71
N SER A 19 -15.08 -3.51 -1.97
CA SER A 19 -15.30 -3.39 -0.53
C SER A 19 -16.43 -2.41 -0.20
N SER A 20 -17.12 -2.64 0.92
CA SER A 20 -18.01 -1.65 1.53
C SER A 20 -17.35 -0.97 2.74
N PRO A 21 -17.79 0.24 3.14
CA PRO A 21 -17.39 0.88 4.40
C PRO A 21 -17.82 0.05 5.61
N GLY A 22 -17.32 0.40 6.80
CA GLY A 22 -17.68 -0.24 8.06
C GLY A 22 -16.59 -1.13 8.64
N LEU A 23 -16.97 -2.03 9.55
CA LEU A 23 -16.02 -2.84 10.32
C LEU A 23 -15.32 -3.87 9.43
N LYS A 24 -13.99 -3.90 9.56
CA LYS A 24 -13.10 -4.87 8.93
C LYS A 24 -12.30 -5.57 10.01
N LYS A 25 -12.23 -6.90 9.94
CA LYS A 25 -11.53 -7.72 10.93
C LYS A 25 -10.07 -7.90 10.55
N GLY A 26 -9.21 -7.87 11.54
CA GLY A 26 -7.82 -8.27 11.43
C GLY A 26 -7.37 -9.00 12.67
N MET A 27 -6.12 -9.42 12.63
CA MET A 27 -5.50 -10.18 13.70
C MET A 27 -4.07 -9.68 13.90
N TYR A 28 -3.74 -9.27 15.12
CA TYR A 28 -2.35 -9.10 15.50
C TYR A 28 -1.75 -10.46 15.80
N LEU A 29 -0.51 -10.67 15.39
CA LEU A 29 0.30 -11.82 15.74
C LEU A 29 1.40 -11.40 16.68
N ARG A 30 1.82 -12.31 17.56
CA ARG A 30 3.09 -12.19 18.26
C ARG A 30 3.81 -13.53 18.32
N VAL A 31 5.13 -13.46 18.28
CA VAL A 31 6.01 -14.63 18.41
C VAL A 31 7.02 -14.33 19.52
N LYS A 32 7.16 -15.26 20.47
CA LYS A 32 8.13 -15.12 21.56
C LYS A 32 9.56 -15.12 21.00
N LYS A 33 10.36 -14.12 21.40
CA LYS A 33 11.75 -13.92 20.99
C LYS A 33 12.61 -13.59 22.23
N GLY A 34 13.36 -14.59 22.70
CA GLY A 34 14.12 -14.45 23.96
C GLY A 34 13.21 -14.09 25.13
N GLU A 35 13.47 -12.95 25.76
CA GLU A 35 12.67 -12.39 26.86
C GLU A 35 11.45 -11.57 26.39
N GLY A 36 11.38 -11.22 25.10
CA GLY A 36 10.34 -10.37 24.52
C GLY A 36 9.46 -11.07 23.49
N TYR A 37 8.77 -10.25 22.70
CA TYR A 37 7.92 -10.67 21.59
C TYR A 37 8.20 -9.79 20.38
N GLY A 38 8.24 -10.39 19.20
CA GLY A 38 8.01 -9.65 17.96
C GLY A 38 6.52 -9.66 17.62
N TYR A 39 6.05 -8.61 16.95
CA TYR A 39 4.64 -8.38 16.66
C TYR A 39 4.43 -8.21 15.16
N SER A 40 3.25 -8.59 14.68
CA SER A 40 2.81 -8.18 13.35
C SER A 40 1.30 -8.04 13.22
N ASP A 41 0.83 -7.61 12.06
CA ASP A 41 -0.58 -7.59 11.70
C ASP A 41 -0.87 -8.49 10.49
N TYR A 42 -2.05 -9.10 10.52
CA TYR A 42 -2.69 -9.79 9.42
C TYR A 42 -4.06 -9.15 9.20
N PHE A 43 -4.22 -8.43 8.08
CA PHE A 43 -5.44 -7.68 7.77
C PHE A 43 -5.97 -8.05 6.39
N PRO A 44 -6.73 -9.16 6.27
CA PRO A 44 -7.07 -9.70 4.98
C PRO A 44 -8.12 -8.87 4.23
N HIS A 45 -7.85 -8.63 2.94
CA HIS A 45 -8.84 -8.15 1.98
C HIS A 45 -9.50 -9.36 1.30
N VAL A 46 -10.48 -9.97 1.97
CA VAL A 46 -11.18 -11.18 1.49
C VAL A 46 -11.81 -10.95 0.11
N GLU A 47 -12.30 -9.74 -0.16
CA GLU A 47 -12.83 -9.35 -1.46
C GLU A 47 -11.80 -9.36 -2.59
N LEU A 48 -10.51 -9.35 -2.27
CA LEU A 48 -9.39 -9.46 -3.22
C LEU A 48 -8.77 -10.86 -3.23
N GLY A 49 -9.37 -11.83 -2.52
CA GLY A 49 -8.95 -13.22 -2.51
C GLY A 49 -8.07 -13.64 -1.32
N ASP A 50 -7.82 -12.75 -0.36
CA ASP A 50 -7.11 -13.10 0.88
C ASP A 50 -7.94 -14.09 1.71
N VAL A 51 -7.25 -14.93 2.49
CA VAL A 51 -7.91 -15.83 3.45
C VAL A 51 -8.55 -15.01 4.57
N SER A 52 -9.79 -15.32 4.95
CA SER A 52 -10.42 -14.62 6.08
C SER A 52 -9.76 -14.99 7.42
N VAL A 53 -9.91 -14.13 8.44
CA VAL A 53 -9.43 -14.43 9.80
C VAL A 53 -10.05 -15.74 10.32
N GLU A 54 -11.34 -15.96 10.06
CA GLU A 54 -12.04 -17.17 10.48
C GLU A 54 -11.50 -18.45 9.81
N GLU A 55 -11.26 -18.41 8.49
CA GLU A 55 -10.64 -19.54 7.77
C GLU A 55 -9.20 -19.79 8.24
N LEU A 56 -8.47 -18.73 8.58
CA LEU A 56 -7.12 -18.83 9.10
C LEU A 56 -7.08 -19.53 10.46
N LEU A 57 -8.00 -19.17 11.36
CA LEU A 57 -8.16 -19.84 12.65
C LEU A 57 -8.58 -21.32 12.51
N GLN A 58 -9.10 -21.73 11.35
CA GLN A 58 -9.38 -23.13 11.00
C GLN A 58 -8.19 -23.85 10.34
N GLY A 59 -7.05 -23.18 10.19
CA GLY A 59 -5.79 -23.74 9.69
C GLY A 59 -5.47 -23.42 8.22
N LYS A 60 -6.32 -22.66 7.51
CA LYS A 60 -5.99 -22.21 6.15
C LYS A 60 -4.90 -21.13 6.21
N ARG A 61 -3.97 -21.15 5.26
CA ARG A 61 -2.87 -20.17 5.19
C ARG A 61 -2.73 -19.64 3.77
N ASP A 62 -2.35 -18.38 3.66
CA ASP A 62 -2.00 -17.68 2.42
C ASP A 62 -0.65 -16.98 2.53
N GLU A 63 -0.18 -16.38 1.43
CA GLU A 63 1.08 -15.63 1.42
C GLU A 63 1.07 -14.47 2.42
N HIS A 64 -0.08 -13.80 2.59
CA HIS A 64 -0.22 -12.69 3.52
C HIS A 64 0.02 -13.14 4.97
N PHE A 65 -0.53 -14.30 5.37
CA PHE A 65 -0.27 -14.83 6.70
C PHE A 65 1.21 -15.18 6.89
N GLU A 66 1.84 -15.83 5.90
CA GLU A 66 3.26 -16.15 5.96
C GLU A 66 4.13 -14.88 6.03
N LYS A 67 3.74 -13.82 5.33
CA LYS A 67 4.39 -12.51 5.41
C LYS A 67 4.20 -11.84 6.78
N ALA A 68 3.00 -11.92 7.35
CA ALA A 68 2.72 -11.44 8.70
C ALA A 68 3.54 -12.20 9.73
N LEU A 69 3.62 -13.53 9.63
CA LEU A 69 4.47 -14.35 10.51
C LEU A 69 5.94 -13.97 10.39
N TRP A 70 6.43 -13.78 9.15
CA TRP A 70 7.78 -13.31 8.90
C TRP A 70 8.06 -11.98 9.62
N TRP A 71 7.14 -11.02 9.57
CA TRP A 71 7.27 -9.76 10.31
C TRP A 71 7.32 -9.98 11.82
N ALA A 72 6.42 -10.79 12.39
CA ALA A 72 6.45 -11.08 13.83
C ALA A 72 7.77 -11.72 14.27
N GLU A 73 8.45 -12.42 13.35
CA GLU A 73 9.72 -13.06 13.63
C GLU A 73 10.95 -12.16 13.44
N HIS A 74 10.89 -11.18 12.54
CA HIS A 74 12.06 -10.44 12.07
C HIS A 74 11.98 -8.93 12.30
N GLU A 75 10.83 -8.37 12.71
CA GLU A 75 10.62 -6.92 12.86
C GLU A 75 11.75 -6.24 13.66
N LEU A 76 12.12 -6.78 14.82
CA LEU A 76 13.20 -6.25 15.66
C LEU A 76 14.57 -6.21 14.94
N GLU A 77 14.87 -7.23 14.15
CA GLU A 77 16.13 -7.29 13.38
C GLU A 77 16.13 -6.27 12.24
N VAL A 78 14.98 -6.04 11.61
CA VAL A 78 14.82 -4.99 10.59
C VAL A 78 14.93 -3.60 11.23
N SER A 79 14.21 -3.35 12.32
CA SER A 79 14.18 -2.03 12.96
C SER A 79 15.55 -1.62 13.53
N GLN A 80 16.38 -2.56 13.94
CA GLN A 80 17.74 -2.30 14.43
C GLN A 80 18.76 -1.94 13.33
N ARG A 81 18.54 -2.34 12.08
CA ARG A 81 19.50 -2.11 10.98
C ARG A 81 19.17 -0.92 10.09
N ILE A 82 17.96 -0.36 10.19
CA ILE A 82 17.54 0.78 9.40
C ILE A 82 18.00 2.11 10.01
N THR A 83 18.16 3.12 9.16
CA THR A 83 18.31 4.52 9.58
C THR A 83 17.06 5.31 9.19
N PRO A 84 16.27 5.80 10.16
CA PRO A 84 15.06 6.56 9.87
C PRO A 84 15.36 7.77 8.98
N SER A 85 14.67 7.86 7.84
CA SER A 85 14.87 8.92 6.86
C SER A 85 13.53 9.44 6.33
N PRO A 86 13.44 10.72 5.94
CA PRO A 86 12.25 11.23 5.26
C PRO A 86 12.02 10.51 3.93
N PHE A 87 10.77 10.28 3.57
CA PHE A 87 10.38 9.68 2.29
C PHE A 87 9.33 10.50 1.56
N LYS A 88 9.21 10.34 0.24
CA LYS A 88 8.18 11.02 -0.56
C LYS A 88 6.94 10.15 -0.65
N ASN A 89 5.75 10.75 -0.58
CA ASN A 89 4.48 10.04 -0.69
C ASN A 89 3.54 10.76 -1.67
N HIS A 90 2.78 10.01 -2.47
CA HIS A 90 1.74 10.58 -3.31
C HIS A 90 0.46 10.83 -2.50
N ASN A 91 -0.41 11.71 -2.96
CA ASN A 91 -1.75 11.84 -2.40
C ASN A 91 -2.76 11.09 -3.28
N LEU A 92 -3.79 10.50 -2.65
CA LEU A 92 -4.93 9.97 -3.39
C LEU A 92 -5.81 11.14 -3.85
N TYR A 93 -6.12 11.21 -5.14
CA TYR A 93 -7.05 12.21 -5.64
C TYR A 93 -8.49 11.87 -5.22
N ARG A 94 -9.15 12.79 -4.49
CA ARG A 94 -10.49 12.58 -3.91
C ARG A 94 -11.63 13.37 -4.58
N GLY A 95 -11.36 14.14 -5.64
CA GLY A 95 -12.40 14.81 -6.43
C GLY A 95 -12.61 16.29 -6.14
N ASP A 96 -12.16 16.78 -4.98
CA ASP A 96 -12.55 18.12 -4.54
C ASP A 96 -11.57 19.21 -4.98
N GLU A 97 -10.26 18.93 -5.00
CA GLU A 97 -9.23 19.89 -5.44
C GLU A 97 -8.02 19.17 -6.06
N VAL A 98 -7.41 19.78 -7.09
CA VAL A 98 -6.12 19.33 -7.64
C VAL A 98 -5.01 20.07 -6.89
N SER A 99 -4.20 19.33 -6.14
CA SER A 99 -3.01 19.90 -5.52
C SER A 99 -1.79 19.77 -6.45
N ASN A 100 -0.86 20.73 -6.35
CA ASN A 100 0.45 20.65 -7.02
C ASN A 100 1.40 19.67 -6.29
N ASP A 101 0.93 18.43 -6.10
CA ASP A 101 1.65 17.30 -5.53
C ASP A 101 1.65 16.14 -6.55
N VAL A 102 2.32 15.04 -6.21
CA VAL A 102 2.17 13.77 -6.96
C VAL A 102 0.85 13.13 -6.55
N LEU A 103 -0.01 12.86 -7.51
CA LEU A 103 -1.36 12.33 -7.29
C LEU A 103 -1.48 10.91 -7.83
N LYS A 104 -2.24 10.07 -7.13
CA LYS A 104 -2.73 8.78 -7.66
C LYS A 104 -4.24 8.88 -7.87
N LEU A 105 -4.67 8.60 -9.10
CA LEU A 105 -6.06 8.62 -9.53
C LEU A 105 -6.51 7.20 -9.90
N LYS A 106 -7.62 6.75 -9.33
CA LYS A 106 -8.32 5.56 -9.82
C LYS A 106 -9.05 5.89 -11.12
N VAL A 107 -8.88 5.05 -12.13
CA VAL A 107 -9.45 5.15 -13.47
C VAL A 107 -10.23 3.88 -13.73
N THR A 108 -11.56 3.96 -13.78
CA THR A 108 -12.40 2.76 -13.91
C THR A 108 -12.97 2.62 -15.31
N SER A 109 -12.86 3.66 -16.13
CA SER A 109 -13.42 3.68 -17.48
C SER A 109 -12.78 4.75 -18.37
N ILE A 110 -12.98 4.63 -19.68
CA ILE A 110 -12.49 5.62 -20.66
C ILE A 110 -13.13 7.01 -20.47
N GLN A 111 -14.26 7.11 -19.77
CA GLN A 111 -14.90 8.38 -19.44
C GLN A 111 -14.04 9.22 -18.48
N ASP A 112 -13.18 8.59 -17.68
CA ASP A 112 -12.25 9.29 -16.78
C ASP A 112 -11.13 10.04 -17.54
N PHE A 113 -10.95 9.82 -18.84
CA PHE A 113 -9.90 10.49 -19.62
C PHE A 113 -10.04 12.02 -19.64
N GLU A 114 -11.26 12.54 -19.66
CA GLU A 114 -11.48 13.99 -19.57
C GLU A 114 -11.03 14.56 -18.22
N LYS A 115 -11.20 13.77 -17.15
CA LYS A 115 -10.76 14.11 -15.80
C LYS A 115 -9.22 14.09 -15.71
N ILE A 116 -8.57 13.11 -16.35
CA ILE A 116 -7.10 13.05 -16.42
C ILE A 116 -6.53 14.32 -17.05
N VAL A 117 -7.10 14.78 -18.18
CA VAL A 117 -6.65 16.01 -18.87
C VAL A 117 -6.73 17.24 -17.97
N ARG A 118 -7.73 17.34 -17.08
CA ARG A 118 -7.83 18.45 -16.13
C ARG A 118 -6.76 18.36 -15.06
N ILE A 119 -6.64 17.18 -14.44
CA ILE A 119 -5.71 16.97 -13.31
C ILE A 119 -4.25 17.16 -13.73
N VAL A 120 -3.87 16.61 -14.90
CA VAL A 120 -2.47 16.62 -15.35
C VAL A 120 -1.93 18.02 -15.64
N LYS A 121 -2.81 19.01 -15.88
CA LYS A 121 -2.43 20.41 -16.09
C LYS A 121 -1.99 21.11 -14.80
N GLU A 122 -2.51 20.66 -13.66
CA GLU A 122 -2.38 21.37 -12.38
C GLU A 122 -1.51 20.60 -11.37
N CYS A 123 -1.41 19.27 -11.49
CA CYS A 123 -0.61 18.45 -10.60
C CYS A 123 0.89 18.49 -10.95
N LYS A 124 1.74 18.10 -9.98
CA LYS A 124 3.18 17.93 -10.22
C LYS A 124 3.45 16.69 -11.07
N ALA A 125 2.78 15.58 -10.75
CA ALA A 125 2.82 14.33 -11.50
C ALA A 125 1.58 13.49 -11.16
N LEU A 126 1.21 12.59 -12.07
CA LEU A 126 -0.01 11.79 -11.99
C LEU A 126 0.29 10.31 -12.20
N ARG A 127 -0.24 9.47 -11.33
CA ARG A 127 -0.28 8.01 -11.42
C ARG A 127 -1.70 7.57 -11.67
N LEU A 128 -1.88 6.67 -12.63
CA LEU A 128 -3.19 6.23 -13.08
C LEU A 128 -3.38 4.76 -12.70
N ASP A 129 -4.30 4.47 -11.79
CA ASP A 129 -4.61 3.12 -11.31
C ASP A 129 -5.84 2.59 -12.03
N ALA A 130 -5.62 1.73 -13.02
CA ALA A 130 -6.66 1.26 -13.93
C ALA A 130 -7.32 -0.06 -13.48
N ASN A 131 -6.71 -0.77 -12.52
CA ASN A 131 -7.17 -2.07 -12.01
C ASN A 131 -7.59 -3.06 -13.13
N GLY A 132 -6.91 -3.03 -14.26
CA GLY A 132 -7.11 -3.90 -15.42
C GLY A 132 -8.27 -3.54 -16.33
N THR A 133 -8.91 -2.38 -16.14
CA THR A 133 -10.17 -2.05 -16.82
C THR A 133 -10.01 -1.50 -18.25
N ILE A 134 -8.83 -1.01 -18.65
CA ILE A 134 -8.63 -0.26 -19.90
C ILE A 134 -7.43 -0.81 -20.67
N ASN A 135 -7.63 -1.43 -21.83
CA ASN A 135 -6.53 -2.07 -22.56
C ASN A 135 -5.46 -1.06 -23.07
N VAL A 136 -4.27 -1.57 -23.36
CA VAL A 136 -3.10 -0.79 -23.82
C VAL A 136 -3.42 0.09 -25.05
N LYS A 137 -4.21 -0.44 -25.99
CA LYS A 137 -4.61 0.31 -27.20
C LYS A 137 -5.46 1.54 -26.86
N GLN A 138 -6.40 1.41 -25.94
CA GLN A 138 -7.22 2.53 -25.48
C GLN A 138 -6.38 3.59 -24.76
N TRP A 139 -5.43 3.17 -23.92
CA TRP A 139 -4.46 4.07 -23.30
C TRP A 139 -3.64 4.83 -24.33
N ASN A 140 -3.04 4.14 -25.30
CA ASN A 140 -2.22 4.80 -26.32
C ASN A 140 -3.03 5.78 -27.18
N ASN A 141 -4.27 5.44 -27.53
CA ASN A 141 -5.17 6.36 -28.24
C ASN A 141 -5.48 7.64 -27.45
N PHE A 142 -5.47 7.56 -26.11
CA PHE A 142 -5.60 8.71 -25.24
C PHE A 142 -4.30 9.49 -25.12
N LEU A 143 -3.18 8.81 -24.85
CA LEU A 143 -1.87 9.42 -24.62
C LEU A 143 -1.32 10.17 -25.84
N ILE A 144 -1.71 9.79 -27.06
CA ILE A 144 -1.33 10.54 -28.29
C ILE A 144 -2.01 11.91 -28.36
N LYS A 145 -3.14 12.10 -27.67
CA LYS A 145 -3.88 13.37 -27.66
C LYS A 145 -3.32 14.39 -26.65
N LEU A 146 -2.50 13.93 -25.71
CA LEU A 146 -1.82 14.80 -24.74
C LEU A 146 -0.60 15.44 -25.41
N ASN A 147 -0.31 16.68 -25.02
CA ASN A 147 0.96 17.30 -25.41
C ASN A 147 2.14 16.71 -24.62
N ASP A 148 3.37 17.06 -25.00
CA ASP A 148 4.58 16.49 -24.37
C ASP A 148 4.71 16.83 -22.88
N ASP A 149 4.33 18.04 -22.46
CA ASP A 149 4.34 18.43 -21.04
C ASP A 149 3.32 17.61 -20.23
N GLU A 150 2.08 17.54 -20.70
CA GLU A 150 1.01 16.77 -20.06
C GLU A 150 1.37 15.28 -19.96
N ARG A 151 1.85 14.69 -21.06
CA ARG A 151 2.26 13.28 -21.08
C ARG A 151 3.45 13.01 -20.16
N SER A 152 4.42 13.93 -20.08
CA SER A 152 5.60 13.77 -19.20
C SER A 152 5.27 13.78 -17.71
N LYS A 153 4.12 14.35 -17.33
CA LYS A 153 3.62 14.35 -15.95
C LYS A 153 2.96 13.04 -15.55
N ILE A 154 2.65 12.15 -16.49
CA ILE A 154 2.13 10.82 -16.17
C ILE A 154 3.32 9.93 -15.78
N GLU A 155 3.48 9.62 -14.49
CA GLU A 155 4.61 8.81 -14.01
C GLU A 155 4.49 7.35 -14.46
N TYR A 156 3.28 6.79 -14.37
CA TYR A 156 2.97 5.46 -14.86
C TYR A 156 1.46 5.20 -14.91
N ILE A 157 1.08 4.15 -15.66
CA ILE A 157 -0.22 3.50 -15.59
C ILE A 157 -0.07 2.15 -14.87
N GLU A 158 -0.78 2.00 -13.76
CA GLU A 158 -0.83 0.79 -12.92
C GLU A 158 -1.94 -0.13 -13.38
N ASP A 159 -1.59 -1.40 -13.63
CA ASP A 159 -2.47 -2.45 -14.14
C ASP A 159 -3.36 -1.95 -15.30
N PRO A 160 -2.80 -1.51 -16.44
CA PRO A 160 -3.59 -0.97 -17.56
C PRO A 160 -4.74 -1.91 -17.93
N GLY A 161 -4.44 -3.18 -18.22
CA GLY A 161 -5.40 -4.19 -18.67
C GLY A 161 -4.77 -5.10 -19.70
N GLU A 162 -5.60 -5.62 -20.62
CA GLU A 162 -5.15 -6.46 -21.73
C GLU A 162 -4.21 -5.72 -22.69
N GLY A 163 -3.23 -6.43 -23.26
CA GLY A 163 -2.29 -5.93 -24.27
C GLY A 163 -0.82 -6.08 -23.87
N ASP A 164 0.10 -5.76 -24.78
CA ASP A 164 1.53 -5.73 -24.48
C ASP A 164 1.88 -4.40 -23.78
N TRP A 165 2.19 -4.48 -22.48
CA TRP A 165 2.50 -3.29 -21.68
C TRP A 165 3.77 -2.58 -22.13
N SER A 166 4.67 -3.28 -22.86
CA SER A 166 5.87 -2.64 -23.42
C SER A 166 5.59 -1.71 -24.60
N GLU A 167 4.35 -1.71 -25.12
CA GLU A 167 3.89 -0.76 -26.14
C GLU A 167 3.28 0.52 -25.54
N LEU A 168 3.14 0.63 -24.22
CA LEU A 168 2.60 1.85 -23.61
C LEU A 168 3.52 3.06 -23.85
N LEU A 169 2.92 4.20 -24.18
CA LEU A 169 3.64 5.45 -24.42
C LEU A 169 4.15 6.15 -23.14
N VAL A 170 3.82 5.59 -21.98
CA VAL A 170 4.28 6.01 -20.65
C VAL A 170 4.62 4.75 -19.84
N PRO A 171 5.40 4.86 -18.76
CA PRO A 171 5.75 3.68 -17.96
C PRO A 171 4.53 2.93 -17.42
N SER A 172 4.72 1.64 -17.16
CA SER A 172 3.72 0.75 -16.59
C SER A 172 4.10 0.30 -15.19
N ALA A 173 3.10 0.13 -14.32
CA ALA A 173 3.29 -0.44 -13.00
C ALA A 173 2.42 -1.70 -12.82
N LYS A 174 3.01 -2.74 -12.23
CA LYS A 174 2.33 -3.98 -11.89
C LYS A 174 1.85 -3.95 -10.45
N ASP A 175 0.57 -4.23 -10.18
CA ASP A 175 0.04 -4.48 -8.84
C ASP A 175 -0.54 -5.89 -8.70
N PHE A 176 -1.75 -6.12 -9.23
CA PHE A 176 -2.45 -7.41 -9.17
C PHE A 176 -2.36 -8.20 -10.47
N MET A 177 -2.35 -7.50 -11.61
CA MET A 177 -2.28 -8.16 -12.91
C MET A 177 -0.89 -8.75 -13.14
N ASP A 178 -0.82 -9.89 -13.81
CA ASP A 178 0.46 -10.43 -14.26
C ASP A 178 0.81 -9.93 -15.66
N SER A 179 2.05 -9.47 -15.82
CA SER A 179 2.62 -9.06 -17.10
C SER A 179 4.12 -9.39 -17.08
N PRO A 180 4.68 -9.93 -18.18
CA PRO A 180 6.10 -10.27 -18.25
C PRO A 180 7.01 -9.02 -18.28
N LYS A 181 6.47 -7.85 -18.64
CA LYS A 181 7.23 -6.59 -18.75
C LYS A 181 6.47 -5.46 -18.08
N PHE A 182 7.16 -4.79 -17.16
CA PHE A 182 6.67 -3.61 -16.45
C PHE A 182 7.87 -2.78 -15.97
N ASP A 183 7.66 -1.48 -15.75
CA ASP A 183 8.72 -0.56 -15.30
C ASP A 183 8.80 -0.50 -13.77
N PHE A 184 7.64 -0.62 -13.11
CA PHE A 184 7.50 -0.56 -11.65
C PHE A 184 6.68 -1.74 -11.12
N VAL A 185 6.94 -2.13 -9.88
CA VAL A 185 6.05 -3.01 -9.11
C VAL A 185 5.47 -2.24 -7.92
N VAL A 186 4.16 -2.27 -7.75
CA VAL A 186 3.49 -1.77 -6.55
C VAL A 186 3.60 -2.85 -5.49
N TYR A 187 4.48 -2.60 -4.53
CA TYR A 187 4.82 -3.58 -3.51
C TYR A 187 4.09 -3.27 -2.20
N LYS A 188 3.46 -4.29 -1.62
CA LYS A 188 2.68 -4.20 -0.39
C LYS A 188 3.39 -4.98 0.73
N PRO A 189 4.30 -4.35 1.49
CA PRO A 189 5.29 -5.06 2.31
C PRO A 189 4.70 -5.86 3.47
N ASN A 190 3.50 -5.50 3.91
CA ASN A 190 2.81 -6.21 4.98
C ASN A 190 2.03 -7.44 4.48
N ALA A 191 1.85 -7.61 3.16
CA ALA A 191 1.01 -8.67 2.60
C ALA A 191 1.71 -9.63 1.65
N ARG A 192 2.84 -9.24 1.05
CA ARG A 192 3.53 -10.05 0.05
C ARG A 192 5.04 -10.01 0.21
N PHE A 193 5.73 -10.99 -0.36
CA PHE A 193 7.18 -10.92 -0.51
C PHE A 193 7.53 -10.22 -1.83
N LEU A 194 8.56 -9.37 -1.81
CA LEU A 194 9.05 -8.74 -3.03
C LEU A 194 9.78 -9.80 -3.88
N SER A 195 9.19 -10.18 -5.01
CA SER A 195 9.66 -11.29 -5.85
C SER A 195 10.76 -10.91 -6.86
N SER A 196 11.11 -9.63 -6.99
CA SER A 196 12.06 -9.16 -7.99
C SER A 196 12.83 -7.92 -7.53
N ASN A 197 14.00 -7.69 -8.14
CA ASN A 197 14.79 -6.46 -7.99
C ASN A 197 14.24 -5.29 -8.85
N SER A 198 12.98 -5.36 -9.27
CA SER A 198 12.33 -4.29 -10.03
C SER A 198 12.18 -3.03 -9.17
N LYS A 199 12.03 -1.87 -9.81
CA LYS A 199 11.79 -0.60 -9.09
C LYS A 199 10.45 -0.69 -8.35
N ALA A 200 10.53 -0.83 -7.02
CA ALA A 200 9.36 -1.04 -6.19
C ALA A 200 8.79 0.29 -5.68
N ILE A 201 7.50 0.53 -5.95
CA ILE A 201 6.70 1.55 -5.29
C ILE A 201 6.07 0.90 -4.06
N PHE A 202 6.67 1.13 -2.90
CA PHE A 202 6.12 0.67 -1.63
C PHE A 202 4.76 1.36 -1.40
N SER A 203 3.74 0.58 -1.08
CA SER A 203 2.38 1.03 -0.86
C SER A 203 1.78 0.35 0.36
N SER A 204 0.95 1.10 1.09
CA SER A 204 0.13 0.57 2.17
C SER A 204 -0.83 -0.49 1.62
N TYR A 205 -0.97 -1.63 2.31
CA TYR A 205 -2.11 -2.53 2.11
C TYR A 205 -3.33 -2.09 2.91
N MET A 206 -3.33 -0.85 3.41
CA MET A 206 -4.44 -0.24 4.16
C MET A 206 -4.86 -1.07 5.38
N GLY A 207 -3.91 -1.71 6.06
CA GLY A 207 -4.16 -2.44 7.31
C GLY A 207 -4.08 -1.55 8.56
N SER A 208 -3.70 -2.17 9.67
CA SER A 208 -3.51 -1.47 10.94
C SER A 208 -2.37 -0.45 10.91
N ASP A 209 -2.27 0.39 11.93
CA ASP A 209 -1.11 1.28 12.10
C ASP A 209 0.20 0.50 12.27
N LEU A 210 0.16 -0.71 12.83
CA LEU A 210 1.32 -1.61 12.88
C LEU A 210 1.72 -2.09 11.47
N GLY A 211 0.76 -2.44 10.62
CA GLY A 211 1.03 -2.81 9.22
C GLY A 211 1.63 -1.67 8.40
N ARG A 212 1.16 -0.43 8.65
CA ARG A 212 1.77 0.78 8.07
C ARG A 212 3.21 0.98 8.54
N TYR A 213 3.51 0.68 9.80
CA TYR A 213 4.86 0.73 10.34
C TYR A 213 5.78 -0.32 9.68
N HIS A 214 5.34 -1.56 9.50
CA HIS A 214 6.12 -2.55 8.75
C HIS A 214 6.42 -2.14 7.32
N ALA A 215 5.43 -1.53 6.64
CA ALA A 215 5.65 -1.01 5.30
C ALA A 215 6.74 0.06 5.26
N TRP A 216 6.81 0.91 6.29
CA TRP A 216 7.88 1.88 6.46
C TRP A 216 9.23 1.22 6.79
N LEU A 217 9.26 0.21 7.67
CA LEU A 217 10.50 -0.53 7.96
C LEU A 217 11.12 -1.13 6.70
N ASP A 218 10.32 -1.82 5.87
CA ASP A 218 10.82 -2.43 4.63
C ASP A 218 11.26 -1.37 3.61
N LEU A 219 10.58 -0.22 3.58
CA LEU A 219 11.00 0.90 2.74
C LEU A 219 12.36 1.46 3.18
N MET A 220 12.59 1.63 4.47
CA MET A 220 13.88 2.11 4.97
C MET A 220 15.00 1.08 4.76
N ASP A 221 14.68 -0.20 4.80
CA ASP A 221 15.65 -1.29 4.67
C ASP A 221 16.06 -1.54 3.21
N LYS A 222 15.12 -1.44 2.27
CA LYS A 222 15.31 -1.92 0.89
C LYS A 222 14.87 -0.95 -0.21
N GLY A 223 14.18 0.13 0.15
CA GLY A 223 13.52 1.01 -0.80
C GLY A 223 14.40 2.12 -1.38
N ASP A 224 14.03 2.59 -2.57
CA ASP A 224 14.61 3.80 -3.17
C ASP A 224 13.84 5.04 -2.73
N LEU A 225 14.37 5.75 -1.72
CA LEU A 225 13.76 6.96 -1.15
C LEU A 225 13.70 8.15 -2.12
N ASN A 226 14.32 8.05 -3.31
CA ASN A 226 14.16 9.07 -4.34
C ASN A 226 12.82 8.95 -5.06
N LEU A 227 12.20 7.77 -5.04
CA LEU A 227 10.87 7.52 -5.60
C LEU A 227 9.79 8.07 -4.67
N VAL A 228 8.59 8.26 -5.24
CA VAL A 228 7.39 8.62 -4.49
C VAL A 228 6.60 7.35 -4.17
N HIS A 229 6.23 7.15 -2.91
CA HIS A 229 5.59 5.94 -2.39
C HIS A 229 4.13 6.17 -1.99
N GLY A 230 3.46 5.15 -1.46
CA GLY A 230 2.04 5.16 -1.07
C GLY A 230 1.78 4.63 0.34
N LEU A 231 2.65 4.91 1.30
CA LEU A 231 2.53 4.46 2.70
C LEU A 231 1.58 5.34 3.52
N HIS A 232 1.63 6.66 3.29
CA HIS A 232 0.77 7.61 3.99
C HIS A 232 -0.60 7.68 3.31
N THR A 233 -1.56 6.99 3.91
CA THR A 233 -2.96 6.96 3.49
C THR A 233 -3.84 7.42 4.66
N PRO A 234 -4.00 8.73 4.88
CA PRO A 234 -4.67 9.27 6.06
C PRO A 234 -6.20 9.15 5.95
N ASN A 235 -6.86 9.15 7.11
CA ASN A 235 -8.32 9.18 7.23
C ASN A 235 -9.01 7.99 6.52
N ILE A 236 -8.41 6.80 6.57
CA ILE A 236 -9.05 5.55 6.14
C ILE A 236 -9.96 5.03 7.25
N TYR A 237 -9.46 5.01 8.48
CA TYR A 237 -10.15 4.42 9.63
C TYR A 237 -10.51 5.45 10.69
N ARG A 238 -11.61 5.19 11.41
CA ARG A 238 -11.91 5.92 12.65
C ARG A 238 -10.78 5.68 13.66
N GLY A 239 -10.20 6.76 14.19
CA GLY A 239 -9.12 6.69 15.18
C GLY A 239 -7.75 6.28 14.62
N GLN A 240 -7.57 6.31 13.28
CA GLN A 240 -6.27 6.07 12.66
C GLN A 240 -5.22 7.04 13.19
N LYS A 241 -4.06 6.55 13.64
CA LYS A 241 -3.01 7.40 14.20
C LYS A 241 -2.22 8.12 13.10
N ASP A 242 -1.72 9.31 13.44
CA ASP A 242 -0.83 10.12 12.60
C ASP A 242 0.62 9.59 12.64
N LEU A 243 0.79 8.34 12.17
CA LEU A 243 2.08 7.64 12.14
C LEU A 243 3.13 8.35 11.28
N PHE A 244 2.70 9.08 10.23
CA PHE A 244 3.58 9.84 9.36
C PHE A 244 3.20 11.32 9.38
N VAL A 245 4.20 12.19 9.56
CA VAL A 245 4.02 13.65 9.61
C VAL A 245 4.71 14.28 8.41
N LYS A 246 4.02 15.17 7.68
CA LYS A 246 4.60 15.90 6.55
C LYS A 246 5.49 17.03 7.07
N LYS A 247 6.77 17.04 6.72
CA LYS A 247 7.74 18.12 6.98
C LYS A 247 8.52 18.45 5.71
N SER A 248 8.56 19.74 5.35
CA SER A 248 9.33 20.24 4.19
C SER A 248 9.06 19.47 2.88
N GLY A 249 7.83 19.03 2.66
CA GLY A 249 7.43 18.29 1.45
C GLY A 249 7.74 16.79 1.44
N ALA A 250 8.32 16.25 2.51
CA ALA A 250 8.51 14.81 2.72
C ALA A 250 7.75 14.33 3.96
N PHE A 251 7.68 13.02 4.17
CA PHE A 251 7.05 12.39 5.32
C PHE A 251 8.10 11.76 6.22
N GLU A 252 7.94 11.95 7.53
CA GLU A 252 8.75 11.34 8.57
C GLU A 252 7.89 10.48 9.48
N ILE A 253 8.48 9.44 10.07
CA ILE A 253 7.84 8.60 11.08
C ILE A 253 7.64 9.37 12.39
N ASN A 254 6.51 9.16 13.06
CA ASN A 254 6.23 9.72 14.39
C ASN A 254 6.58 8.68 15.49
N PRO A 255 7.72 8.81 16.20
CA PRO A 255 8.16 7.80 17.15
C PRO A 255 7.19 7.62 18.34
N LYS A 256 6.50 8.69 18.76
CA LYS A 256 5.51 8.60 19.85
C LYS A 256 4.35 7.67 19.50
N VAL A 257 3.91 7.70 18.24
CA VAL A 257 2.84 6.82 17.76
C VAL A 257 3.30 5.37 17.75
N ILE A 258 4.58 5.10 17.47
CA ILE A 258 5.13 3.74 17.57
C ILE A 258 5.07 3.27 19.03
N ASP A 259 5.54 4.08 19.98
CA ASP A 259 5.49 3.74 21.40
C ASP A 259 4.06 3.43 21.88
N GLU A 260 3.08 4.22 21.42
CA GLU A 260 1.65 4.00 21.67
C GLU A 260 1.16 2.67 21.10
N ILE A 261 1.48 2.34 19.83
CA ILE A 261 1.12 1.05 19.20
C ILE A 261 1.66 -0.12 20.03
N TYR A 262 2.93 -0.10 20.43
CA TYR A 262 3.51 -1.19 21.20
C TYR A 262 2.99 -1.25 22.64
N LEU A 263 2.62 -0.11 23.24
CA LEU A 263 1.96 -0.10 24.54
C LEU A 263 0.59 -0.77 24.47
N GLU A 264 -0.21 -0.45 23.45
CA GLU A 264 -1.50 -1.09 23.20
C GLU A 264 -1.35 -2.60 22.98
N LEU A 265 -0.38 -3.05 22.16
CA LEU A 265 -0.12 -4.46 21.89
C LEU A 265 0.25 -5.25 23.16
N ARG A 266 1.06 -4.67 24.06
CA ARG A 266 1.43 -5.30 25.34
C ARG A 266 0.24 -5.47 26.31
N GLN A 267 -0.77 -4.62 26.20
CA GLN A 267 -1.96 -4.64 27.06
C GLN A 267 -3.07 -5.55 26.54
N ARG A 268 -2.95 -6.11 25.32
CA ARG A 268 -3.97 -7.00 24.77
C ARG A 268 -3.98 -8.36 25.46
N SER A 269 -5.15 -9.01 25.40
CA SER A 269 -5.28 -10.44 25.64
C SER A 269 -4.88 -11.22 24.38
N TRP A 270 -4.17 -12.32 24.58
CA TRP A 270 -3.60 -13.14 23.50
C TRP A 270 -4.05 -14.59 23.63
N CYS A 271 -4.34 -15.21 22.50
CA CYS A 271 -4.72 -16.62 22.37
C CYS A 271 -3.60 -17.36 21.63
N CYS A 272 -3.38 -18.64 21.94
CA CYS A 272 -2.49 -19.48 21.15
C CYS A 272 -3.13 -19.79 19.78
N LEU A 273 -2.38 -19.60 18.70
CA LEU A 273 -2.76 -20.06 17.38
C LEU A 273 -2.33 -21.54 17.25
N ASN A 274 -3.30 -22.42 16.99
CA ASN A 274 -3.06 -23.86 16.81
C ASN A 274 -2.45 -24.18 15.43
#